data_AF-A0AA92YPE9-F1
#
_entry.id   AF-A0AA92YPE9-F1
#
_cell.length_a   1.000
_cell.length_b   1.000
_cell.length_c   1.000
_cell.angle_alpha   90.00
_cell.angle_beta   90.00
_cell.angle_gamma   90.00
#
_symmetry.space_group_name_H-M   'P 1'
#
loop_
_entity.id
_entity.type
_entity.pdbx_description
1 polymer ?
#
loop_
_entity_poly.entity_id
_entity_poly.type
_entity_poly.pdbx_seq_one_letter_code
_entity_poly.pdbx_strand_id
1 'polypeptide(L)'
;FFSDTKVPVENMLSERGNGFKIAMNALNVGRIKLAAACLDAQRRVIGEATKYANERIQFKTPIMNFGAIKSKIAEMATNTYADESASYRAAKNIEDRIAIRQAEGNTHQEAELKGVEEYAIECSILKVAVSEDVQNTTDEGIQIFGGMGFSADTPMESAWRDARISRIYEGTNEINRMLAVGMLVKKAMKGHVDLLNPAMKVADELTGIPSFDTPDYSALFAEEKEIIAKMKKVFLMVAGAAMQKFGPQLEEHQQLLMAASDILIEIYMAESTILRTEKNAKRYGEDSQEIQIAMSQLYLYNAVDIVIKKGKEGIVSFAEGDEQRMMLMGLKRFTKYANQPNVVALRTKIADKVAAENGYCFS
;
A
#
# COMPACT_ATOMS: atom_id res chain seq x y z
N PHE A 1 -0.38 -26.19 -26.47
CA PHE A 1 -1.80 -26.46 -26.80
C PHE A 1 -2.09 -27.92 -26.49
N PHE A 2 -3.24 -28.22 -25.90
CA PHE A 2 -3.69 -29.60 -25.64
C PHE A 2 -4.74 -29.99 -26.69
N SER A 3 -4.58 -31.14 -27.34
CA SER A 3 -5.53 -31.73 -28.29
C SER A 3 -5.59 -33.23 -28.03
N ASP A 4 -6.81 -33.76 -27.83
CA ASP A 4 -7.10 -35.15 -27.47
C ASP A 4 -6.19 -35.74 -26.38
N THR A 5 -5.74 -34.88 -25.47
CA THR A 5 -4.81 -35.23 -24.39
C THR A 5 -5.54 -36.06 -23.35
N LYS A 6 -5.26 -37.35 -23.34
CA LYS A 6 -5.81 -38.28 -22.34
C LYS A 6 -5.16 -38.01 -20.98
N VAL A 7 -5.97 -37.61 -20.01
CA VAL A 7 -5.54 -37.41 -18.63
C VAL A 7 -6.16 -38.52 -17.77
N PRO A 8 -5.35 -39.30 -17.04
CA PRO A 8 -5.87 -40.32 -16.11
C PRO A 8 -6.80 -39.72 -15.04
N VAL A 9 -7.79 -40.50 -14.59
CA VAL A 9 -8.82 -40.02 -13.64
C VAL A 9 -8.21 -39.69 -12.27
N GLU A 10 -7.16 -40.43 -11.89
CA GLU A 10 -6.39 -40.24 -10.66
C GLU A 10 -5.60 -38.92 -10.62
N ASN A 11 -5.38 -38.27 -11.76
CA ASN A 11 -4.72 -36.97 -11.83
C ASN A 11 -5.69 -35.79 -11.57
N MET A 12 -6.96 -36.06 -11.27
CA MET A 12 -7.93 -35.03 -10.91
C MET A 12 -7.59 -34.44 -9.53
N LEU A 13 -7.18 -33.16 -9.50
CA LEU A 13 -6.66 -32.49 -8.30
C LEU A 13 -7.71 -32.13 -7.23
N SER A 14 -9.01 -32.29 -7.53
CA SER A 14 -10.13 -32.07 -6.60
C SER A 14 -11.41 -32.67 -7.18
N GLU A 15 -12.57 -32.39 -6.58
CA GLU A 15 -13.86 -32.79 -7.13
C GLU A 15 -14.24 -31.95 -8.36
N ARG A 16 -15.06 -32.54 -9.24
CA ARG A 16 -15.58 -31.85 -10.44
C ARG A 16 -16.34 -30.59 -10.02
N GLY A 17 -15.94 -29.45 -10.59
CA GLY A 17 -16.53 -28.14 -10.30
C GLY A 17 -15.75 -27.29 -9.29
N ASN A 18 -14.80 -27.86 -8.54
CA ASN A 18 -14.04 -27.13 -7.51
C ASN A 18 -12.80 -26.38 -8.02
N GLY A 19 -12.55 -26.36 -9.34
CA GLY A 19 -11.37 -25.71 -9.92
C GLY A 19 -11.24 -24.22 -9.62
N PHE A 20 -12.36 -23.48 -9.57
CA PHE A 20 -12.36 -22.06 -9.21
C PHE A 20 -11.82 -21.80 -7.79
N LYS A 21 -12.19 -22.66 -6.82
CA LYS A 21 -11.73 -22.57 -5.44
C LYS A 21 -10.22 -22.80 -5.34
N ILE A 22 -9.68 -23.73 -6.11
CA ILE A 22 -8.22 -23.96 -6.18
C ILE A 22 -7.52 -22.72 -6.73
N ALA A 23 -8.02 -22.18 -7.85
CA ALA A 23 -7.43 -21.02 -8.51
C ALA A 23 -7.41 -19.78 -7.59
N MET A 24 -8.52 -19.47 -6.91
CA MET A 24 -8.60 -18.31 -6.01
C MET A 24 -7.66 -18.39 -4.82
N ASN A 25 -7.49 -19.58 -4.24
CA ASN A 25 -6.56 -19.76 -3.12
C ASN A 25 -5.10 -19.66 -3.57
N ALA A 26 -4.76 -20.24 -4.72
CA ALA A 26 -3.42 -20.12 -5.31
C ALA A 26 -3.07 -18.65 -5.60
N LEU A 27 -4.03 -17.86 -6.09
CA LEU A 27 -3.83 -16.42 -6.36
C LEU A 27 -3.50 -15.62 -5.09
N ASN A 28 -4.11 -15.92 -3.94
CA ASN A 28 -3.79 -15.17 -2.71
C ASN A 28 -2.33 -15.37 -2.29
N VAL A 29 -1.82 -16.60 -2.40
CA VAL A 29 -0.40 -16.91 -2.18
C VAL A 29 0.48 -16.23 -3.24
N GLY A 30 0.07 -16.27 -4.51
CA GLY A 30 0.76 -15.62 -5.61
C GLY A 30 0.92 -14.11 -5.42
N ARG A 31 -0.14 -13.43 -5.00
CA ARG A 31 -0.18 -11.98 -4.74
C ARG A 31 0.85 -11.52 -3.72
N ILE A 32 0.89 -12.15 -2.55
CA ILE A 32 1.85 -11.76 -1.49
C ILE A 32 3.29 -12.14 -1.86
N LYS A 33 3.50 -13.27 -2.55
CA LYS A 33 4.83 -13.66 -3.04
C LYS A 33 5.34 -12.72 -4.14
N LEU A 34 4.45 -12.25 -5.02
CA LEU A 34 4.79 -11.25 -6.03
C LEU A 34 5.18 -9.93 -5.38
N ALA A 35 4.45 -9.48 -4.35
CA ALA A 35 4.82 -8.30 -3.57
C ALA A 35 6.24 -8.44 -2.98
N ALA A 36 6.57 -9.59 -2.37
CA ALA A 36 7.92 -9.84 -1.86
C ALA A 36 9.00 -9.80 -2.96
N ALA A 37 8.72 -10.35 -4.15
CA ALA A 37 9.65 -10.31 -5.28
C ALA A 37 9.87 -8.88 -5.81
N CYS A 38 8.80 -8.08 -5.90
CA CYS A 38 8.84 -6.67 -6.28
C CYS A 38 9.61 -5.83 -5.26
N LEU A 39 9.43 -6.08 -3.96
CA LEU A 39 10.17 -5.42 -2.89
C LEU A 39 11.69 -5.63 -3.01
N ASP A 40 12.11 -6.87 -3.28
CA ASP A 40 13.53 -7.20 -3.45
C ASP A 40 14.13 -6.57 -4.72
N ALA A 41 13.33 -6.47 -5.80
CA ALA A 41 13.72 -5.73 -7.00
C ALA A 41 13.91 -4.24 -6.72
N GLN A 42 13.04 -3.60 -5.93
CA GLN A 42 13.21 -2.20 -5.54
C GLN A 42 14.54 -1.94 -4.83
N ARG A 43 14.91 -2.79 -3.85
CA ARG A 43 16.18 -2.67 -3.11
C ARG A 43 17.39 -2.71 -4.04
N ARG A 44 17.39 -3.62 -5.01
CA ARG A 44 18.45 -3.71 -6.02
C ARG A 44 18.54 -2.44 -6.86
N VAL A 45 17.41 -1.97 -7.37
CA VAL A 45 17.35 -0.76 -8.20
C VAL A 45 17.84 0.46 -7.41
N ILE A 46 17.38 0.63 -6.17
CA ILE A 46 17.84 1.73 -5.29
C ILE A 46 19.34 1.64 -5.04
N GLY A 47 19.86 0.44 -4.79
CA GLY A 47 21.30 0.22 -4.61
C GLY A 47 22.11 0.67 -5.83
N GLU A 48 21.74 0.18 -7.02
CA GLU A 48 22.45 0.52 -8.26
C GLU A 48 22.28 2.00 -8.65
N ALA A 49 21.07 2.57 -8.48
CA ALA A 49 20.80 3.99 -8.70
C ALA A 49 21.63 4.89 -7.76
N THR A 50 21.75 4.51 -6.49
CA THR A 50 22.53 5.27 -5.50
C THR A 50 24.02 5.23 -5.82
N LYS A 51 24.56 4.05 -6.11
CA LYS A 51 25.98 3.90 -6.53
C LYS A 51 26.29 4.78 -7.72
N TYR A 52 25.48 4.69 -8.78
CA TYR A 52 25.65 5.53 -9.96
C TYR A 52 25.55 7.01 -9.62
N ALA A 53 24.60 7.41 -8.77
CA ALA A 53 24.44 8.80 -8.36
C ALA A 53 25.65 9.36 -7.59
N ASN A 54 26.29 8.52 -6.78
CA ASN A 54 27.51 8.85 -6.04
C ASN A 54 28.73 8.97 -6.97
N GLU A 55 28.83 8.13 -7.99
CA GLU A 55 29.99 8.08 -8.89
C GLU A 55 29.91 9.08 -10.05
N ARG A 56 28.70 9.33 -10.57
CA ARG A 56 28.50 10.17 -11.75
C ARG A 56 28.70 11.64 -11.40
N ILE A 57 29.71 12.27 -12.00
CA ILE A 57 30.00 13.70 -11.85
C ILE A 57 29.35 14.51 -12.98
N GLN A 58 28.57 15.53 -12.63
CA GLN A 58 28.11 16.61 -13.53
C GLN A 58 28.22 17.95 -12.82
N PHE A 59 28.47 19.03 -13.57
CA PHE A 59 28.70 20.36 -12.98
C PHE A 59 29.74 20.36 -11.83
N LYS A 60 30.79 19.54 -11.98
CA LYS A 60 31.91 19.36 -11.03
C LYS A 60 31.53 18.77 -9.66
N THR A 61 30.39 18.10 -9.52
CA THR A 61 29.98 17.41 -8.29
C THR A 61 29.25 16.10 -8.59
N PRO A 62 29.27 15.09 -7.69
CA PRO A 62 28.38 13.93 -7.80
C PRO A 62 26.92 14.34 -7.98
N ILE A 63 26.20 13.66 -8.87
CA ILE A 63 24.79 13.98 -9.10
C ILE A 63 23.92 13.74 -7.85
N MET A 64 24.35 12.85 -6.94
CA MET A 64 23.76 12.63 -5.62
C MET A 64 23.59 13.93 -4.80
N ASN A 65 24.45 14.93 -5.03
CA ASN A 65 24.39 16.20 -4.30
C ASN A 65 23.27 17.14 -4.80
N PHE A 66 22.65 16.86 -5.95
CA PHE A 66 21.54 17.67 -6.45
C PHE A 66 20.23 17.29 -5.76
N GLY A 67 19.51 18.31 -5.26
CA GLY A 67 18.23 18.11 -4.56
C GLY A 67 17.19 17.33 -5.37
N ALA A 68 17.20 17.44 -6.70
CA ALA A 68 16.32 16.67 -7.58
C ALA A 68 16.63 15.16 -7.55
N ILE A 69 17.90 14.77 -7.47
CA ILE A 69 18.32 13.36 -7.35
C ILE A 69 18.03 12.85 -5.93
N LYS A 70 18.30 13.67 -4.90
CA LYS A 70 17.94 13.37 -3.52
C LYS A 70 16.45 13.09 -3.37
N SER A 71 15.60 13.91 -4.01
CA SER A 71 14.16 13.70 -4.01
C SER A 71 13.78 12.31 -4.54
N LYS A 72 14.35 11.88 -5.67
CA LYS A 72 14.05 10.57 -6.28
C LYS A 72 14.48 9.42 -5.36
N ILE A 73 15.71 9.47 -4.86
CA ILE A 73 16.23 8.44 -3.95
C ILE A 73 15.43 8.36 -2.65
N ALA A 74 15.04 9.50 -2.09
CA ALA A 74 14.23 9.53 -0.88
C ALA A 74 12.84 8.92 -1.09
N GLU A 75 12.16 9.24 -2.19
CA GLU A 75 10.84 8.66 -2.51
C GLU A 75 10.94 7.15 -2.73
N MET A 76 11.91 6.69 -3.53
CA MET A 76 12.11 5.25 -3.74
C MET A 76 12.38 4.50 -2.43
N ALA A 77 13.29 5.02 -1.58
CA ALA A 77 13.60 4.40 -0.29
C ALA A 77 12.40 4.40 0.67
N THR A 78 11.62 5.48 0.67
CA THR A 78 10.42 5.62 1.50
C THR A 78 9.35 4.60 1.11
N ASN A 79 9.06 4.47 -0.18
CA ASN A 79 8.08 3.49 -0.68
C ASN A 79 8.55 2.05 -0.42
N THR A 80 9.82 1.73 -0.67
CA THR A 80 10.39 0.41 -0.34
C THR A 80 10.29 0.09 1.16
N TYR A 81 10.50 1.06 2.04
CA TYR A 81 10.34 0.86 3.49
C TYR A 81 8.88 0.63 3.89
N ALA A 82 7.94 1.34 3.27
CA ALA A 82 6.50 1.12 3.48
C ALA A 82 6.05 -0.26 2.97
N ASP A 83 6.50 -0.64 1.77
CA ASP A 83 6.25 -1.94 1.15
C ASP A 83 6.76 -3.09 2.00
N GLU A 84 7.98 -2.97 2.52
CA GLU A 84 8.55 -3.93 3.46
C GLU A 84 7.69 -4.04 4.71
N SER A 85 7.34 -2.90 5.31
CA SER A 85 6.56 -2.85 6.55
C SER A 85 5.20 -3.54 6.40
N ALA A 86 4.49 -3.24 5.32
CA ALA A 86 3.16 -3.77 5.04
C ALA A 86 3.20 -5.25 4.62
N SER A 87 4.20 -5.66 3.81
CA SER A 87 4.37 -7.04 3.35
C SER A 87 4.66 -7.97 4.52
N TYR A 88 5.61 -7.61 5.38
CA TYR A 88 5.94 -8.43 6.55
C TYR A 88 4.85 -8.41 7.62
N ARG A 89 4.07 -7.32 7.75
CA ARG A 89 2.86 -7.31 8.58
C ARG A 89 1.85 -8.36 8.11
N ALA A 90 1.53 -8.39 6.82
CA ALA A 90 0.58 -9.36 6.27
C ALA A 90 1.10 -10.79 6.41
N ALA A 91 2.37 -11.03 6.08
CA ALA A 91 3.00 -12.34 6.21
C ALA A 91 2.91 -12.87 7.66
N LYS A 92 3.24 -12.03 8.65
CA LYS A 92 3.16 -12.41 10.07
C LYS A 92 1.73 -12.71 10.51
N ASN A 93 0.76 -11.90 10.08
CA ASN A 93 -0.65 -12.13 10.39
C ASN A 93 -1.16 -13.46 9.80
N ILE A 94 -0.75 -13.77 8.56
CA ILE A 94 -1.05 -15.04 7.91
C ILE A 94 -0.43 -16.20 8.71
N GLU A 95 0.85 -16.14 9.06
CA GLU A 95 1.50 -17.19 9.85
C GLU A 95 0.84 -17.40 11.22
N ASP A 96 0.50 -16.32 11.92
CA ASP A 96 -0.21 -16.39 13.19
C ASP A 96 -1.56 -17.09 13.04
N ARG A 97 -2.29 -16.79 11.96
CA ARG A 97 -3.58 -17.43 11.70
C ARG A 97 -3.44 -18.90 11.33
N ILE A 98 -2.39 -19.27 10.60
CA ILE A 98 -2.06 -20.67 10.29
C ILE A 98 -1.77 -21.41 11.61
N ALA A 99 -0.93 -20.85 12.48
CA ALA A 99 -0.56 -21.45 13.76
C ALA A 99 -1.79 -21.64 14.66
N ILE A 100 -2.66 -20.63 14.75
CA ILE A 100 -3.94 -20.73 15.50
C ILE A 100 -4.79 -21.89 14.96
N ARG A 101 -4.95 -22.00 13.63
CA ARG A 101 -5.77 -23.06 13.03
C ARG A 101 -5.20 -24.46 13.24
N GLN A 102 -3.87 -24.61 13.20
CA GLN A 102 -3.21 -25.87 13.52
C GLN A 102 -3.44 -26.26 14.98
N ALA A 103 -3.37 -25.29 15.91
CA ALA A 103 -3.68 -25.52 17.32
C ALA A 103 -5.17 -25.87 17.55
N GLU A 104 -6.07 -25.39 16.69
CA GLU A 104 -7.50 -25.76 16.67
C GLU A 104 -7.76 -27.15 16.05
N GLY A 105 -6.72 -27.85 15.56
CA GLY A 105 -6.80 -29.22 15.06
C GLY A 105 -6.90 -29.36 13.54
N ASN A 106 -6.82 -28.27 12.78
CA ASN A 106 -6.78 -28.35 11.31
C ASN A 106 -5.48 -29.02 10.84
N THR A 107 -5.56 -29.74 9.71
CA THR A 107 -4.34 -30.20 9.03
C THR A 107 -3.50 -29.00 8.55
N HIS A 108 -2.21 -29.21 8.31
CA HIS A 108 -1.32 -28.16 7.79
C HIS A 108 -1.88 -27.50 6.53
N GLN A 109 -2.36 -28.30 5.57
CA GLN A 109 -2.90 -27.83 4.29
C GLN A 109 -4.17 -26.99 4.48
N GLU A 110 -5.09 -27.42 5.35
CA GLU A 110 -6.31 -26.66 5.63
C GLU A 110 -6.02 -25.36 6.38
N ALA A 111 -5.09 -25.41 7.33
CA ALA A 111 -4.67 -24.24 8.09
C ALA A 111 -4.00 -23.19 7.18
N GLU A 112 -3.10 -23.62 6.29
CA GLU A 112 -2.44 -22.76 5.30
C GLU A 112 -3.46 -22.10 4.37
N LEU A 113 -4.32 -22.92 3.75
CA LEU A 113 -5.35 -22.45 2.83
C LEU A 113 -6.25 -21.39 3.48
N LYS A 114 -6.76 -21.69 4.68
CA LYS A 114 -7.69 -20.80 5.39
C LYS A 114 -7.01 -19.65 6.11
N GLY A 115 -5.72 -19.77 6.42
CA GLY A 115 -4.92 -18.68 6.97
C GLY A 115 -4.71 -17.60 5.93
N VAL A 116 -4.28 -17.99 4.72
CA VAL A 116 -4.09 -17.05 3.60
C VAL A 116 -5.42 -16.46 3.11
N GLU A 117 -6.48 -17.26 3.01
CA GLU A 117 -7.82 -16.79 2.59
C GLU A 117 -8.36 -15.67 3.51
N GLU A 118 -8.04 -15.71 4.81
CA GLU A 118 -8.49 -14.69 5.77
C GLU A 118 -7.93 -13.30 5.43
N TYR A 119 -6.70 -13.24 4.91
CA TYR A 119 -5.98 -12.00 4.58
C TYR A 119 -5.92 -11.72 3.07
N ALA A 120 -6.91 -12.20 2.32
CA ALA A 120 -6.98 -11.98 0.87
C ALA A 120 -7.05 -10.48 0.49
N ILE A 121 -7.64 -9.64 1.34
CA ILE A 121 -7.72 -8.19 1.13
C ILE A 121 -6.33 -7.57 1.18
N GLU A 122 -5.56 -7.89 2.23
CA GLU A 122 -4.18 -7.43 2.40
C GLU A 122 -3.28 -7.94 1.28
N CYS A 123 -3.46 -9.20 0.83
CA CYS A 123 -2.73 -9.73 -0.33
C CYS A 123 -3.02 -8.91 -1.60
N SER A 124 -4.27 -8.54 -1.86
CA SER A 124 -4.63 -7.70 -3.01
C SER A 124 -4.10 -6.27 -2.88
N ILE A 125 -4.15 -5.67 -1.69
CA ILE A 125 -3.56 -4.35 -1.41
C ILE A 125 -2.06 -4.35 -1.75
N LEU A 126 -1.32 -5.30 -1.18
CA LEU A 126 0.13 -5.41 -1.37
C LEU A 126 0.51 -5.69 -2.81
N LYS A 127 -0.25 -6.56 -3.49
CA LYS A 127 0.00 -6.83 -4.91
C LYS A 127 -0.06 -5.53 -5.72
N VAL A 128 -1.07 -4.70 -5.49
CA VAL A 128 -1.23 -3.43 -6.21
C VAL A 128 -0.12 -2.46 -5.84
N ALA A 129 0.02 -2.14 -4.55
CA ALA A 129 0.95 -1.12 -4.07
C ALA A 129 2.39 -1.42 -4.51
N VAL A 130 2.90 -2.61 -4.14
CA VAL A 130 4.30 -2.96 -4.35
C VAL A 130 4.64 -3.15 -5.84
N SER A 131 3.67 -3.56 -6.67
CA SER A 131 3.86 -3.64 -8.13
C SER A 131 3.89 -2.26 -8.82
N GLU A 132 3.22 -1.26 -8.26
CA GLU A 132 3.27 0.12 -8.75
C GLU A 132 4.53 0.81 -8.27
N ASP A 133 4.93 0.60 -7.01
CA ASP A 133 6.14 1.15 -6.43
C ASP A 133 7.40 0.59 -7.08
N VAL A 134 7.46 -0.71 -7.43
CA VAL A 134 8.59 -1.24 -8.21
C VAL A 134 8.65 -0.65 -9.62
N GLN A 135 7.51 -0.43 -10.27
CA GLN A 135 7.50 0.21 -11.58
C GLN A 135 8.05 1.63 -11.49
N ASN A 136 7.58 2.43 -10.53
CA ASN A 136 8.06 3.78 -10.30
C ASN A 136 9.55 3.81 -9.92
N THR A 137 9.99 2.89 -9.07
CA THR A 137 11.39 2.77 -8.67
C THR A 137 12.30 2.46 -9.85
N THR A 138 11.90 1.54 -10.74
CA THR A 138 12.68 1.26 -11.97
C THR A 138 12.67 2.42 -12.96
N ASP A 139 11.57 3.16 -13.07
CA ASP A 139 11.46 4.36 -13.91
C ASP A 139 12.43 5.45 -13.44
N GLU A 140 12.45 5.68 -12.13
CA GLU A 140 13.37 6.63 -11.51
C GLU A 140 14.83 6.15 -11.55
N GLY A 141 15.07 4.84 -11.49
CA GLY A 141 16.38 4.24 -11.74
C GLY A 141 16.92 4.57 -13.14
N ILE A 142 16.10 4.41 -14.19
CA ILE A 142 16.44 4.84 -15.55
C ILE A 142 16.74 6.35 -15.57
N GLN A 143 15.87 7.16 -14.95
CA GLN A 143 16.01 8.61 -14.95
C GLN A 143 17.30 9.09 -14.28
N ILE A 144 17.73 8.44 -13.18
CA ILE A 144 18.99 8.73 -12.48
C ILE A 144 20.20 8.36 -13.35
N PHE A 145 20.13 7.23 -14.06
CA PHE A 145 21.17 6.83 -15.01
C PHE A 145 21.23 7.72 -16.27
N GLY A 146 20.13 8.41 -16.60
CA GLY A 146 20.00 9.20 -17.82
C GLY A 146 20.08 8.33 -19.06
N GLY A 147 20.82 8.77 -20.09
CA GLY A 147 20.96 7.99 -21.33
C GLY A 147 21.53 6.58 -21.14
N MET A 148 22.36 6.38 -20.11
CA MET A 148 22.87 5.04 -19.77
C MET A 148 21.78 4.11 -19.26
N GLY A 149 20.73 4.64 -18.64
CA GLY A 149 19.62 3.85 -18.12
C GLY A 149 18.76 3.24 -19.21
N PHE A 150 18.85 3.77 -20.42
CA PHE A 150 18.21 3.23 -21.63
C PHE A 150 19.14 2.27 -22.41
N SER A 151 20.42 2.18 -22.04
CA SER A 151 21.37 1.24 -22.66
C SER A 151 21.26 -0.14 -22.02
N ALA A 152 21.32 -1.17 -22.86
CA ALA A 152 21.43 -2.57 -22.44
C ALA A 152 22.76 -2.90 -21.75
N ASP A 153 23.73 -1.98 -21.76
CA ASP A 153 24.99 -2.10 -21.01
C ASP A 153 24.80 -1.88 -19.49
N THR A 154 23.63 -1.41 -19.05
CA THR A 154 23.31 -1.23 -17.63
C THR A 154 22.05 -2.00 -17.26
N PRO A 155 21.86 -2.37 -15.98
CA PRO A 155 20.73 -3.21 -15.58
C PRO A 155 19.37 -2.50 -15.57
N MET A 156 19.34 -1.17 -15.76
CA MET A 156 18.12 -0.36 -15.53
C MET A 156 17.03 -0.60 -16.56
N GLU A 157 17.38 -0.71 -17.85
CA GLU A 157 16.39 -0.93 -18.91
C GLU A 157 15.66 -2.27 -18.72
N SER A 158 16.40 -3.33 -18.37
CA SER A 158 15.81 -4.65 -18.13
C SER A 158 14.94 -4.63 -16.88
N ALA A 159 15.41 -4.02 -15.80
CA ALA A 159 14.64 -3.90 -14.57
C ALA A 159 13.28 -3.24 -14.81
N TRP A 160 13.23 -2.16 -15.61
CA TRP A 160 11.99 -1.47 -15.96
C TRP A 160 11.04 -2.31 -16.81
N ARG A 161 11.57 -3.01 -17.83
CA ARG A 161 10.77 -3.92 -18.67
C ARG A 161 10.19 -5.07 -17.85
N ASP A 162 11.01 -5.66 -16.98
CA ASP A 162 10.63 -6.82 -16.18
C ASP A 162 9.61 -6.43 -15.09
N ALA A 163 9.74 -5.23 -14.50
CA ALA A 163 8.77 -4.70 -13.56
C ALA A 163 7.35 -4.57 -14.15
N ARG A 164 7.23 -4.32 -15.47
CA ARG A 164 5.94 -4.02 -16.10
C ARG A 164 4.91 -5.13 -15.98
N ILE A 165 5.34 -6.38 -15.98
CA ILE A 165 4.44 -7.53 -15.96
C ILE A 165 3.80 -7.76 -14.58
N SER A 166 4.43 -7.26 -13.50
CA SER A 166 3.92 -7.41 -12.13
C SER A 166 2.54 -6.79 -11.92
N ARG A 167 2.24 -5.71 -12.64
CA ARG A 167 0.92 -5.04 -12.62
C ARG A 167 -0.18 -5.84 -13.35
N ILE A 168 0.18 -6.94 -14.01
CA ILE A 168 -0.71 -7.78 -14.84
C ILE A 168 -0.87 -9.19 -14.24
N TYR A 169 0.23 -9.86 -13.86
CA TYR A 169 0.17 -11.19 -13.25
C TYR A 169 -0.50 -11.19 -11.87
N GLU A 170 -0.94 -12.36 -11.41
CA GLU A 170 -1.70 -12.52 -10.15
C GLU A 170 -3.02 -11.71 -10.09
N GLY A 171 -3.62 -11.55 -11.27
CA GLY A 171 -4.75 -10.66 -11.55
C GLY A 171 -4.28 -9.22 -11.76
N THR A 172 -4.86 -8.51 -12.73
CA THR A 172 -4.46 -7.12 -12.99
C THR A 172 -4.67 -6.23 -11.76
N ASN A 173 -3.99 -5.09 -11.69
CA ASN A 173 -4.17 -4.17 -10.57
C ASN A 173 -5.61 -3.66 -10.46
N GLU A 174 -6.33 -3.51 -11.58
CA GLU A 174 -7.75 -3.11 -11.59
C GLU A 174 -8.62 -4.17 -10.91
N ILE A 175 -8.40 -5.45 -11.25
CA ILE A 175 -9.10 -6.58 -10.60
C ILE A 175 -8.78 -6.62 -9.10
N ASN A 176 -7.51 -6.45 -8.71
CA ASN A 176 -7.12 -6.48 -7.30
C ASN A 176 -7.71 -5.30 -6.51
N ARG A 177 -7.80 -4.10 -7.10
CA ARG A 177 -8.46 -2.95 -6.48
C ARG A 177 -9.94 -3.22 -6.21
N MET A 178 -10.67 -3.70 -7.23
CA MET A 178 -12.08 -4.05 -7.06
C MET A 178 -12.27 -5.16 -6.03
N LEU A 179 -11.41 -6.18 -6.04
CA LEU A 179 -11.47 -7.28 -5.10
C LEU A 179 -11.20 -6.85 -3.65
N ALA A 180 -10.25 -5.95 -3.39
CA ALA A 180 -9.95 -5.49 -2.04
C ALA A 180 -11.18 -4.88 -1.35
N VAL A 181 -11.89 -4.01 -2.05
CA VAL A 181 -13.13 -3.38 -1.52
C VAL A 181 -14.30 -4.36 -1.55
N GLY A 182 -14.49 -5.11 -2.65
CA GLY A 182 -15.58 -6.07 -2.78
C GLY A 182 -15.53 -7.18 -1.73
N MET A 183 -14.34 -7.71 -1.41
CA MET A 183 -14.17 -8.68 -0.33
C MET A 183 -14.47 -8.09 1.05
N LEU A 184 -14.09 -6.83 1.30
CA LEU A 184 -14.41 -6.15 2.56
C LEU A 184 -15.93 -5.97 2.71
N VAL A 185 -16.61 -5.49 1.67
CA VAL A 185 -18.09 -5.35 1.65
C VAL A 185 -18.76 -6.71 1.86
N LYS A 186 -18.29 -7.76 1.19
CA LYS A 186 -18.82 -9.12 1.36
C LYS A 186 -18.60 -9.66 2.78
N LYS A 187 -17.46 -9.39 3.41
CA LYS A 187 -17.22 -9.72 4.83
C LYS A 187 -18.18 -8.95 5.73
N ALA A 188 -18.47 -7.69 5.42
CA ALA A 188 -19.42 -6.88 6.17
C ALA A 188 -20.87 -7.40 6.06
N MET A 189 -21.32 -7.72 4.86
CA MET A 189 -22.66 -8.31 4.64
C MET A 189 -22.85 -9.66 5.34
N LYS A 190 -21.77 -10.43 5.53
CA LYS A 190 -21.77 -11.69 6.28
C LYS A 190 -21.65 -11.51 7.80
N GLY A 191 -21.52 -10.28 8.28
CA GLY A 191 -21.34 -9.98 9.71
C GLY A 191 -19.96 -10.35 10.25
N HIS A 192 -18.96 -10.60 9.39
CA HIS A 192 -17.60 -10.89 9.82
C HIS A 192 -16.82 -9.63 10.21
N VAL A 193 -17.23 -8.46 9.67
CA VAL A 193 -16.65 -7.14 9.95
C VAL A 193 -17.77 -6.12 10.04
N ASP A 194 -17.77 -5.28 11.08
CA ASP A 194 -18.73 -4.18 11.18
C ASP A 194 -18.24 -2.95 10.40
N LEU A 195 -18.83 -2.70 9.23
CA LEU A 195 -18.54 -1.53 8.39
C LEU A 195 -19.63 -0.46 8.48
N LEU A 196 -20.88 -0.85 8.74
CA LEU A 196 -22.04 0.04 8.69
C LEU A 196 -22.11 0.94 9.92
N ASN A 197 -21.93 0.41 11.14
CA ASN A 197 -22.04 1.25 12.33
C ASN A 197 -20.92 2.32 12.39
N PRO A 198 -19.65 2.01 12.06
CA PRO A 198 -18.61 3.04 11.95
C PRO A 198 -18.92 4.08 10.87
N ALA A 199 -19.46 3.68 9.71
CA ALA A 199 -19.84 4.62 8.66
C ALA A 199 -20.98 5.55 9.09
N MET A 200 -21.99 5.04 9.79
CA MET A 200 -23.06 5.86 10.37
C MET A 200 -22.52 6.87 11.39
N LYS A 201 -21.61 6.46 12.27
CA LYS A 201 -20.96 7.38 13.23
C LYS A 201 -20.19 8.50 12.52
N VAL A 202 -19.53 8.20 11.40
CA VAL A 202 -18.85 9.22 10.59
C VAL A 202 -19.87 10.18 9.98
N ALA A 203 -21.01 9.68 9.48
CA ALA A 203 -22.08 10.54 8.96
C ALA A 203 -22.65 11.46 10.05
N ASP A 204 -22.90 10.96 11.25
CA ASP A 204 -23.35 11.76 12.40
C ASP A 204 -22.31 12.86 12.74
N GLU A 205 -21.01 12.51 12.76
CA GLU A 205 -19.91 13.45 13.02
C GLU A 205 -19.79 14.57 11.97
N LEU A 206 -20.28 14.34 10.74
CA LEU A 206 -20.29 15.39 9.69
C LEU A 206 -21.36 16.45 9.94
N THR A 207 -22.47 16.06 10.58
CA THR A 207 -23.56 16.98 10.95
C THR A 207 -23.30 17.71 12.28
N GLY A 208 -22.43 17.14 13.12
CA GLY A 208 -22.08 17.69 14.43
C GLY A 208 -21.10 18.87 14.36
N ILE A 209 -21.04 19.63 15.45
CA ILE A 209 -20.08 20.72 15.63
C ILE A 209 -18.68 20.12 15.78
N PRO A 210 -17.68 20.54 14.98
CA PRO A 210 -16.30 20.09 15.13
C PRO A 210 -15.75 20.45 16.52
N SER A 211 -14.99 19.55 17.14
CA SER A 211 -14.12 19.96 18.26
C SER A 211 -13.01 20.86 17.73
N PHE A 212 -12.69 21.89 18.51
CA PHE A 212 -11.59 22.82 18.28
C PHE A 212 -10.41 22.56 19.24
N ASP A 213 -10.50 21.51 20.05
CA ASP A 213 -9.43 21.14 20.96
C ASP A 213 -8.20 20.78 20.15
N THR A 214 -7.04 21.29 20.58
CA THR A 214 -5.76 20.90 19.99
C THR A 214 -5.28 19.67 20.75
N PRO A 215 -5.21 18.48 20.12
CA PRO A 215 -4.74 17.29 20.79
C PRO A 215 -3.27 17.44 21.20
N ASP A 216 -2.88 16.75 22.26
CA ASP A 216 -1.48 16.67 22.65
C ASP A 216 -0.73 15.73 21.69
N TYR A 217 0.19 16.32 20.93
CA TYR A 217 1.05 15.61 19.97
C TYR A 217 2.49 15.42 20.48
N SER A 218 2.70 15.45 21.80
CA SER A 218 4.02 15.28 22.41
C SER A 218 4.61 13.89 22.21
N ALA A 219 3.79 12.85 22.09
CA ALA A 219 4.25 11.48 21.89
C ALA A 219 4.58 11.21 20.42
N LEU A 220 5.61 10.40 20.16
CA LEU A 220 6.00 9.97 18.82
C LEU A 220 4.79 9.40 18.05
N PHE A 221 4.57 9.93 16.85
CA PHE A 221 3.48 9.60 15.94
C PHE A 221 2.06 9.84 16.49
N ALA A 222 1.88 10.66 17.53
CA ALA A 222 0.54 10.97 18.03
C ALA A 222 -0.34 11.60 16.94
N GLU A 223 0.18 12.62 16.24
CA GLU A 223 -0.54 13.28 15.15
C GLU A 223 -0.73 12.35 13.95
N GLU A 224 0.31 11.62 13.56
CA GLU A 224 0.31 10.71 12.43
C GLU A 224 -0.70 9.57 12.60
N LYS A 225 -0.82 9.00 13.81
CA LYS A 225 -1.85 8.00 14.14
C LYS A 225 -3.25 8.59 14.10
N GLU A 226 -3.43 9.84 14.55
CA GLU A 226 -4.72 10.52 14.42
C GLU A 226 -5.09 10.75 12.95
N ILE A 227 -4.14 11.14 12.11
CA ILE A 227 -4.35 11.30 10.67
C ILE A 227 -4.75 9.98 10.03
N ILE A 228 -4.09 8.85 10.35
CA ILE A 228 -4.51 7.52 9.87
C ILE A 228 -5.95 7.22 10.31
N ALA A 229 -6.30 7.50 11.56
CA ALA A 229 -7.66 7.29 12.06
C ALA A 229 -8.68 8.13 11.27
N LYS A 230 -8.33 9.38 10.92
CA LYS A 230 -9.17 10.22 10.08
C LYS A 230 -9.21 9.76 8.61
N MET A 231 -8.12 9.25 8.03
CA MET A 231 -8.14 8.64 6.69
C MET A 231 -9.08 7.43 6.65
N LYS A 232 -9.15 6.62 7.71
CA LYS A 232 -10.18 5.56 7.84
C LYS A 232 -11.60 6.12 7.84
N LYS A 233 -11.83 7.30 8.44
CA LYS A 233 -13.12 8.00 8.32
C LYS A 233 -13.39 8.44 6.89
N VAL A 234 -12.39 8.89 6.13
CA VAL A 234 -12.55 9.20 4.70
C VAL A 234 -12.97 7.95 3.91
N PHE A 235 -12.31 6.81 4.15
CA PHE A 235 -12.71 5.54 3.53
C PHE A 235 -14.16 5.18 3.88
N LEU A 236 -14.54 5.22 5.16
CA LEU A 236 -15.91 4.93 5.61
C LEU A 236 -16.94 5.90 5.03
N MET A 237 -16.59 7.18 4.93
CA MET A 237 -17.44 8.20 4.34
C MET A 237 -17.68 7.93 2.85
N VAL A 238 -16.66 7.56 2.08
CA VAL A 238 -16.77 7.29 0.64
C VAL A 238 -17.42 5.91 0.40
N ALA A 239 -16.81 4.84 0.92
CA ALA A 239 -17.25 3.47 0.67
C ALA A 239 -18.57 3.13 1.39
N GLY A 240 -18.77 3.65 2.61
CA GLY A 240 -20.00 3.42 3.38
C GLY A 240 -21.20 4.12 2.75
N ALA A 241 -21.08 5.39 2.36
CA ALA A 241 -22.14 6.11 1.66
C ALA A 241 -22.42 5.50 0.27
N ALA A 242 -21.38 5.10 -0.47
CA ALA A 242 -21.54 4.39 -1.74
C ALA A 242 -22.31 3.07 -1.57
N MET A 243 -21.98 2.29 -0.55
CA MET A 243 -22.67 1.04 -0.23
C MET A 243 -24.13 1.28 0.18
N GLN A 244 -24.42 2.33 0.97
CA GLN A 244 -25.80 2.71 1.31
C GLN A 244 -26.60 3.14 0.08
N LYS A 245 -25.98 3.87 -0.85
CA LYS A 245 -26.63 4.41 -2.04
C LYS A 245 -26.89 3.37 -3.12
N PHE A 246 -25.88 2.55 -3.44
CA PHE A 246 -25.93 1.61 -4.57
C PHE A 246 -26.23 0.18 -4.16
N GLY A 247 -26.04 -0.18 -2.87
CA GLY A 247 -26.34 -1.51 -2.36
C GLY A 247 -25.68 -2.62 -3.20
N PRO A 248 -26.44 -3.64 -3.65
CA PRO A 248 -25.93 -4.72 -4.49
C PRO A 248 -25.31 -4.26 -5.82
N GLN A 249 -25.67 -3.08 -6.34
CA GLN A 249 -25.18 -2.56 -7.62
C GLN A 249 -23.82 -1.87 -7.50
N LEU A 250 -23.25 -1.75 -6.29
CA LEU A 250 -21.96 -1.08 -6.08
C LEU A 250 -20.83 -1.66 -6.95
N GLU A 251 -20.86 -2.97 -7.26
CA GLU A 251 -19.88 -3.63 -8.14
C GLU A 251 -19.88 -3.08 -9.58
N GLU A 252 -20.99 -2.49 -10.04
CA GLU A 252 -21.09 -1.85 -11.36
C GLU A 252 -20.40 -0.47 -11.37
N HIS A 253 -20.20 0.15 -10.21
CA HIS A 253 -19.56 1.46 -10.06
C HIS A 253 -18.04 1.33 -9.88
N GLN A 254 -17.37 0.73 -10.87
CA GLN A 254 -15.95 0.36 -10.79
C GLN A 254 -15.01 1.52 -10.46
N GLN A 255 -15.23 2.71 -11.03
CA GLN A 255 -14.37 3.88 -10.75
C GLN A 255 -14.44 4.32 -9.28
N LEU A 256 -15.63 4.26 -8.68
CA LEU A 256 -15.84 4.56 -7.27
C LEU A 256 -15.17 3.50 -6.37
N LEU A 257 -15.27 2.22 -6.76
CA LEU A 257 -14.55 1.14 -6.09
C LEU A 257 -13.03 1.29 -6.17
N MET A 258 -12.52 1.71 -7.33
CA MET A 258 -11.09 2.00 -7.51
C MET A 258 -10.64 3.16 -6.62
N ALA A 259 -11.42 4.26 -6.54
CA ALA A 259 -11.11 5.37 -5.65
C ALA A 259 -11.12 4.95 -4.17
N ALA A 260 -12.12 4.17 -3.74
CA ALA A 260 -12.16 3.60 -2.40
C ALA A 260 -10.98 2.65 -2.13
N SER A 261 -10.59 1.84 -3.13
CA SER A 261 -9.46 0.93 -3.01
C SER A 261 -8.13 1.67 -2.85
N ASP A 262 -7.90 2.74 -3.60
CA ASP A 262 -6.67 3.54 -3.48
C ASP A 262 -6.59 4.14 -2.06
N ILE A 263 -7.70 4.65 -1.51
CA ILE A 263 -7.75 5.12 -0.11
C ILE A 263 -7.41 3.99 0.87
N LEU A 264 -7.97 2.81 0.66
CA LEU A 264 -7.73 1.64 1.51
C LEU A 264 -6.26 1.19 1.48
N ILE A 265 -5.64 1.20 0.29
CA ILE A 265 -4.22 0.89 0.10
C ILE A 265 -3.37 1.87 0.92
N GLU A 266 -3.54 3.17 0.71
CA GLU A 266 -2.75 4.19 1.40
C GLU A 266 -2.86 4.10 2.94
N ILE A 267 -4.06 3.82 3.46
CA ILE A 267 -4.27 3.60 4.91
C ILE A 267 -3.45 2.41 5.40
N TYR A 268 -3.52 1.26 4.71
CA TYR A 268 -2.85 0.05 5.15
C TYR A 268 -1.33 0.20 5.11
N MET A 269 -0.81 0.81 4.04
CA MET A 269 0.62 1.03 3.86
C MET A 269 1.16 2.04 4.89
N ALA A 270 0.51 3.19 5.04
CA ALA A 270 0.94 4.22 5.99
C ALA A 270 0.88 3.72 7.45
N GLU A 271 -0.21 3.03 7.83
CA GLU A 271 -0.33 2.45 9.17
C GLU A 271 0.75 1.41 9.44
N SER A 272 1.01 0.50 8.49
CA SER A 272 2.03 -0.53 8.67
C SER A 272 3.42 0.08 8.86
N THR A 273 3.72 1.14 8.11
CA THR A 273 4.98 1.88 8.18
C THR A 273 5.17 2.54 9.55
N ILE A 274 4.15 3.28 10.02
CA ILE A 274 4.19 3.96 11.31
C ILE A 274 4.28 2.96 12.47
N LEU A 275 3.51 1.87 12.44
CA LEU A 275 3.54 0.86 13.50
C LEU A 275 4.88 0.11 13.55
N ARG A 276 5.52 -0.18 12.40
CA ARG A 276 6.87 -0.76 12.39
C ARG A 276 7.86 0.19 13.04
N THR A 277 7.87 1.45 12.61
CA THR A 277 8.82 2.45 13.12
C THR A 277 8.60 2.71 14.61
N GLU A 278 7.35 2.87 15.06
CA GLU A 278 7.03 3.07 16.48
C GLU A 278 7.51 1.89 17.33
N LYS A 279 7.31 0.65 16.84
CA LYS A 279 7.75 -0.56 17.52
C LYS A 279 9.26 -0.63 17.63
N ASN A 280 9.99 -0.27 16.58
CA ASN A 280 11.46 -0.26 16.58
C ASN A 280 12.01 0.89 17.43
N ALA A 281 11.39 2.06 17.41
CA ALA A 281 11.77 3.18 18.27
C ALA A 281 11.63 2.82 19.76
N LYS A 282 10.56 2.10 20.13
CA LYS A 282 10.39 1.55 21.48
C LYS A 282 11.44 0.49 21.85
N ARG A 283 11.97 -0.26 20.87
CA ARG A 283 12.95 -1.34 21.10
C ARG A 283 14.39 -0.85 21.15
N TYR A 284 14.73 0.11 20.30
CA TYR A 284 16.11 0.50 20.01
C TYR A 284 16.38 1.99 20.27
N GLY A 285 15.37 2.77 20.63
CA GLY A 285 15.44 4.22 20.85
C GLY A 285 15.06 5.02 19.60
N GLU A 286 14.45 6.20 19.81
CA GLU A 286 14.00 7.08 18.73
C GLU A 286 15.16 7.58 17.85
N ASP A 287 16.29 7.93 18.46
CA ASP A 287 17.49 8.38 17.75
C ASP A 287 18.00 7.34 16.74
N SER A 288 17.86 6.04 17.06
CA SER A 288 18.26 4.95 16.15
C SER A 288 17.33 4.80 14.95
N GLN A 289 16.11 5.33 15.04
CA GLN A 289 15.06 5.23 14.03
C GLN A 289 14.79 6.56 13.34
N GLU A 290 15.69 7.54 13.48
CA GLU A 290 15.49 8.91 13.02
C GLU A 290 15.14 8.98 11.51
N ILE A 291 15.74 8.11 10.69
CA ILE A 291 15.50 8.05 9.24
C ILE A 291 14.21 7.32 8.91
N GLN A 292 13.90 6.24 9.63
CA GLN A 292 12.63 5.52 9.51
C GLN A 292 11.45 6.40 9.93
N ILE A 293 11.63 7.27 10.94
CA ILE A 293 10.65 8.28 11.32
C ILE A 293 10.43 9.25 10.16
N ALA A 294 11.50 9.75 9.54
CA ALA A 294 11.40 10.62 8.38
C ALA A 294 10.67 9.95 7.20
N MET A 295 10.96 8.68 6.92
CA MET A 295 10.26 7.89 5.88
C MET A 295 8.78 7.70 6.23
N SER A 296 8.44 7.38 7.49
CA SER A 296 7.05 7.26 7.96
C SER A 296 6.27 8.56 7.75
N GLN A 297 6.86 9.71 8.07
CA GLN A 297 6.24 11.03 7.89
C GLN A 297 6.10 11.41 6.42
N LEU A 298 7.13 11.16 5.60
CA LEU A 298 7.08 11.43 4.17
C LEU A 298 6.04 10.57 3.46
N TYR A 299 5.97 9.27 3.79
CA TYR A 299 4.99 8.37 3.23
C TYR A 299 3.56 8.81 3.59
N LEU A 300 3.30 9.11 4.87
CA LEU A 300 1.97 9.57 5.30
C LEU A 300 1.56 10.88 4.62
N TYR A 301 2.50 11.81 4.43
CA TYR A 301 2.22 13.05 3.70
C TYR A 301 1.74 12.77 2.27
N ASN A 302 2.47 11.95 1.52
CA ASN A 302 2.11 11.58 0.14
C ASN A 302 0.78 10.79 0.11
N ALA A 303 0.59 9.87 1.05
CA ALA A 303 -0.63 9.09 1.20
C ALA A 303 -1.86 9.98 1.44
N VAL A 304 -1.73 11.02 2.27
CA VAL A 304 -2.81 11.99 2.51
C VAL A 304 -3.20 12.72 1.22
N ASP A 305 -2.24 13.14 0.39
CA ASP A 305 -2.54 13.79 -0.90
C ASP A 305 -3.30 12.87 -1.86
N ILE A 306 -2.92 11.58 -1.91
CA ILE A 306 -3.65 10.56 -2.68
C ILE A 306 -5.07 10.39 -2.12
N VAL A 307 -5.23 10.30 -0.80
CA VAL A 307 -6.55 10.20 -0.15
C VAL A 307 -7.41 11.43 -0.40
N ILE A 308 -6.85 12.64 -0.41
CA ILE A 308 -7.58 13.87 -0.77
C ILE A 308 -8.10 13.76 -2.20
N LYS A 309 -7.21 13.40 -3.15
CA LYS A 309 -7.57 13.29 -4.57
C LYS A 309 -8.68 12.25 -4.77
N LYS A 310 -8.50 11.05 -4.23
CA LYS A 310 -9.40 9.90 -4.40
C LYS A 310 -10.69 10.03 -3.61
N GLY A 311 -10.62 10.59 -2.42
CA GLY A 311 -11.80 10.94 -1.63
C GLY A 311 -12.66 11.98 -2.35
N LYS A 312 -12.05 13.02 -2.92
CA LYS A 312 -12.78 14.02 -3.71
C LYS A 312 -13.40 13.39 -4.95
N GLU A 313 -12.64 12.60 -5.71
CA GLU A 313 -13.12 11.86 -6.89
C GLU A 313 -14.35 11.02 -6.53
N GLY A 314 -14.27 10.20 -5.47
CA GLY A 314 -15.40 9.39 -5.01
C GLY A 314 -16.63 10.22 -4.65
N ILE A 315 -16.47 11.25 -3.81
CA ILE A 315 -17.58 12.09 -3.33
C ILE A 315 -18.32 12.77 -4.49
N VAL A 316 -17.58 13.41 -5.40
CA VAL A 316 -18.21 14.16 -6.50
C VAL A 316 -18.86 13.27 -7.56
N SER A 317 -18.52 11.98 -7.57
CA SER A 317 -19.07 11.01 -8.51
C SER A 317 -20.41 10.40 -8.08
N PHE A 318 -20.82 10.53 -6.80
CA PHE A 318 -22.11 10.00 -6.37
C PHE A 318 -22.95 10.93 -5.50
N ALA A 319 -22.39 11.92 -4.81
CA ALA A 319 -23.16 12.86 -3.99
C ALA A 319 -23.42 14.17 -4.76
N GLU A 320 -24.56 14.82 -4.51
CA GLU A 320 -24.89 16.14 -5.09
C GLU A 320 -25.45 17.09 -4.02
N GLY A 321 -25.56 18.38 -4.35
CA GLY A 321 -26.18 19.38 -3.47
C GLY A 321 -25.51 19.51 -2.10
N ASP A 322 -26.33 19.58 -1.05
CA ASP A 322 -25.85 19.81 0.32
C ASP A 322 -25.12 18.60 0.92
N GLU A 323 -25.51 17.37 0.53
CA GLU A 323 -24.78 16.15 0.90
C GLU A 323 -23.34 16.21 0.39
N GLN A 324 -23.16 16.53 -0.90
CA GLN A 324 -21.83 16.63 -1.50
C GLN A 324 -20.97 17.70 -0.80
N ARG A 325 -21.53 18.88 -0.53
CA ARG A 325 -20.83 19.97 0.16
C ARG A 325 -20.37 19.54 1.56
N MET A 326 -21.24 18.88 2.30
CA MET A 326 -20.94 18.36 3.64
C MET A 326 -19.81 17.31 3.60
N MET A 327 -19.88 16.35 2.68
CA MET A 327 -18.83 15.33 2.52
C MET A 327 -17.49 15.93 2.11
N LEU A 328 -17.48 16.94 1.22
CA LEU A 328 -16.25 17.65 0.82
C LEU A 328 -15.64 18.45 1.98
N MET A 329 -16.46 19.06 2.84
CA MET A 329 -15.98 19.67 4.09
C MET A 329 -15.42 18.63 5.05
N GLY A 330 -16.08 17.48 5.17
CA GLY A 330 -15.62 16.31 5.91
C GLY A 330 -14.24 15.84 5.46
N LEU A 331 -14.05 15.66 4.15
CA LEU A 331 -12.78 15.30 3.54
C LEU A 331 -11.69 16.28 3.97
N LYS A 332 -11.92 17.58 3.78
CA LYS A 332 -10.96 18.63 4.16
C LYS A 332 -10.62 18.61 5.65
N ARG A 333 -11.59 18.29 6.52
CA ARG A 333 -11.39 18.16 7.97
C ARG A 333 -10.56 16.92 8.32
N PHE A 334 -10.85 15.78 7.69
CA PHE A 334 -10.22 14.50 7.99
C PHE A 334 -8.81 14.36 7.41
N THR A 335 -8.43 15.18 6.43
CA THR A 335 -7.08 15.15 5.85
C THR A 335 -6.21 16.33 6.28
N LYS A 336 -6.63 17.11 7.28
CA LYS A 336 -5.90 18.27 7.75
C LYS A 336 -4.82 17.89 8.75
N TYR A 337 -3.57 18.28 8.47
CA TYR A 337 -2.48 18.33 9.44
C TYR A 337 -2.64 19.53 10.38
N ALA A 338 -2.35 19.32 11.67
CA ALA A 338 -2.10 20.41 12.60
C ALA A 338 -0.68 20.96 12.38
N ASN A 339 0.31 20.08 12.21
CA ASN A 339 1.70 20.42 11.95
C ASN A 339 2.16 19.82 10.61
N GLN A 340 2.34 20.67 9.61
CA GLN A 340 2.82 20.23 8.30
C GLN A 340 4.30 19.82 8.36
N PRO A 341 4.68 18.62 7.89
CA PRO A 341 6.08 18.23 7.84
C PRO A 341 6.84 19.03 6.79
N ASN A 342 8.12 19.33 7.06
CA ASN A 342 9.01 19.90 6.05
C ASN A 342 9.51 18.78 5.11
N VAL A 343 8.73 18.47 4.08
CA VAL A 343 8.99 17.34 3.18
C VAL A 343 10.31 17.44 2.42
N VAL A 344 10.82 18.64 2.15
CA VAL A 344 12.14 18.82 1.51
C VAL A 344 13.27 18.42 2.47
N ALA A 345 13.15 18.79 3.75
CA ALA A 345 14.10 18.38 4.77
C ALA A 345 14.05 16.86 5.00
N LEU A 346 12.86 16.26 5.05
CA LEU A 346 12.69 14.81 5.16
C LEU A 346 13.38 14.09 4.00
N ARG A 347 13.09 14.50 2.76
CA ARG A 347 13.72 13.91 1.56
C ARG A 347 15.24 14.04 1.59
N THR A 348 15.76 15.21 1.94
CA THR A 348 17.21 15.43 2.01
C THR A 348 17.85 14.49 3.02
N LYS A 349 17.27 14.39 4.22
CA LYS A 349 17.76 13.53 5.31
C LYS A 349 17.80 12.05 4.93
N ILE A 350 16.72 11.56 4.31
CA ILE A 350 16.62 10.17 3.85
C ILE A 350 17.66 9.90 2.76
N ALA A 351 17.73 10.77 1.76
CA ALA A 351 18.66 10.62 0.65
C ALA A 351 20.13 10.68 1.09
N ASP A 352 20.47 11.54 2.06
CA ASP A 352 21.82 11.63 2.60
C ASP A 352 22.23 10.35 3.32
N LYS A 353 21.31 9.72 4.06
CA LYS A 353 21.58 8.41 4.66
C LYS A 353 21.80 7.33 3.60
N VAL A 354 20.92 7.25 2.59
CA VAL A 354 21.03 6.27 1.51
C VAL A 354 22.34 6.46 0.72
N ALA A 355 22.71 7.71 0.45
CA ALA A 355 23.97 8.06 -0.20
C ALA A 355 25.18 7.62 0.61
N ALA A 356 25.18 7.89 1.92
CA ALA A 356 26.29 7.55 2.82
C ALA A 356 26.49 6.03 2.94
N GLU A 357 25.41 5.25 2.95
CA GLU A 357 25.44 3.78 2.99
C GLU A 357 25.61 3.16 1.58
N ASN A 358 25.65 3.99 0.54
CA ASN A 358 25.78 3.61 -0.86
C ASN A 358 24.69 2.60 -1.33
N GLY A 359 23.48 2.74 -0.80
CA GLY A 359 22.32 1.88 -1.13
C GLY A 359 21.25 1.83 -0.04
N TYR A 360 20.19 1.04 -0.27
CA TYR A 360 19.12 0.82 0.70
C TYR A 360 19.64 0.06 1.94
N CYS A 361 19.41 0.60 3.13
CA CYS A 361 20.02 0.14 4.39
C CYS A 361 19.04 -0.04 5.56
N PHE A 362 17.73 -0.17 5.28
CA PHE A 362 16.67 -0.11 6.31
C PHE A 362 15.92 -1.43 6.54
N SER A 363 16.47 -2.56 6.08
CA SER A 363 15.86 -3.88 6.25
C SER A 363 15.88 -4.39 7.68
#